data_AF-A0A935K278-F1
#
_entry.id   AF-A0A935K278-F1
#
_cell.length_a   1.000
_cell.length_b   1.000
_cell.length_c   1.000
_cell.angle_alpha   90.00
_cell.angle_beta   90.00
_cell.angle_gamma   90.00
#
_symmetry.space_group_name_H-M   'P 1'
#
loop_
_entity.id
_entity.type
_entity.pdbx_description
1 polymer ?
#
loop_
_entity_poly.entity_id
_entity_poly.type
_entity_poly.pdbx_seq_one_letter_code
_entity_poly.pdbx_strand_id
1 'polypeptide(L)'
;MEELDSLLHQPLRTQLVAFLAGAGEQTFSDLKRQLDVSDGNLDAHLKKLLAADYVATRKESGNGRPQSFFVLTPKGLAALGTYVKTLHRLLPLGAEVSDANAPLMPKGLAT
;
A
#
# COMPACT_ATOMS: atom_id res chain seq x y z
N MET A 1 -2.67 -25.55 2.51
CA MET A 1 -3.13 -24.39 1.72
C MET A 1 -2.12 -23.28 1.91
N GLU A 2 -1.73 -22.55 0.87
CA GLU A 2 -0.98 -21.31 1.07
C GLU A 2 -1.88 -20.33 1.82
N GLU A 3 -1.45 -19.88 2.99
CA GLU A 3 -2.20 -18.93 3.80
C GLU A 3 -2.06 -17.52 3.23
N LEU A 4 -3.09 -16.69 3.41
CA LEU A 4 -2.99 -15.28 3.10
C LEU A 4 -1.95 -14.65 4.03
N ASP A 5 -1.07 -13.82 3.45
CA ASP A 5 -0.15 -13.01 4.23
C ASP A 5 -0.94 -12.21 5.27
N SER A 6 -0.81 -12.57 6.55
CA SER A 6 -1.58 -11.96 7.65
C SER A 6 -1.20 -10.49 7.89
N LEU A 7 -0.04 -10.05 7.40
CA LEU A 7 0.35 -8.66 7.38
C LEU A 7 -0.42 -7.90 6.29
N LEU A 8 -0.56 -8.47 5.11
CA LEU A 8 -1.32 -7.84 4.02
C LEU A 8 -2.83 -8.07 4.14
N HIS A 9 -3.28 -9.09 4.84
CA HIS A 9 -4.69 -9.39 5.11
C HIS A 9 -5.26 -8.50 6.22
N GLN A 10 -5.04 -7.19 6.07
CA GLN A 10 -5.66 -6.15 6.87
C GLN A 10 -5.91 -4.96 5.94
N PRO A 11 -7.13 -4.38 5.92
CA PRO A 11 -7.57 -3.50 4.84
C PRO A 11 -6.61 -2.35 4.50
N LEU A 12 -6.15 -1.61 5.52
CA LEU A 12 -5.31 -0.44 5.29
C LEU A 12 -3.90 -0.79 4.81
N ARG A 13 -3.30 -1.88 5.31
CA ARG A 13 -2.00 -2.37 4.80
C ARG A 13 -2.10 -2.85 3.36
N THR A 14 -3.19 -3.53 2.99
CA THR A 14 -3.45 -3.89 1.59
C THR A 14 -3.50 -2.64 0.72
N GLN A 15 -4.29 -1.64 1.12
CA GLN A 15 -4.45 -0.40 0.38
C GLN A 15 -3.14 0.38 0.26
N LEU A 16 -2.37 0.51 1.36
CA LEU A 16 -1.06 1.17 1.38
C LEU A 16 -0.09 0.54 0.38
N VAL A 17 0.06 -0.79 0.43
CA VAL A 17 1.02 -1.52 -0.41
C VAL A 17 0.57 -1.50 -1.88
N ALA A 18 -0.73 -1.67 -2.15
CA ALA A 18 -1.29 -1.57 -3.50
C ALA A 18 -1.13 -0.16 -4.10
N PHE A 19 -1.38 0.89 -3.31
CA PHE A 19 -1.20 2.27 -3.74
C PHE A 19 0.28 2.57 -4.05
N LEU A 20 1.21 2.23 -3.14
CA LEU A 20 2.64 2.46 -3.34
C LEU A 20 3.21 1.67 -4.53
N ALA A 21 2.63 0.51 -4.89
CA ALA A 21 3.03 -0.25 -6.08
C ALA A 21 2.85 0.54 -7.38
N GLY A 22 1.85 1.43 -7.47
CA GLY A 22 1.58 2.27 -8.63
C GLY A 22 2.06 3.72 -8.50
N ALA A 23 2.11 4.26 -7.29
CA ALA A 23 2.41 5.67 -7.03
C ALA A 23 3.91 5.97 -6.78
N GLY A 24 4.74 4.95 -6.59
CA GLY A 24 6.16 5.13 -6.28
C GLY A 24 6.39 5.72 -4.88
N GLU A 25 7.39 6.59 -4.75
CA GLU A 25 7.74 7.23 -3.48
C GLU A 25 6.72 8.32 -3.11
N GLN A 26 6.19 8.29 -1.88
CA GLN A 26 5.12 9.17 -1.41
C GLN A 26 5.42 9.74 -0.02
N THR A 27 4.94 10.94 0.27
CA THR A 27 5.06 11.53 1.62
C THR A 27 4.00 10.98 2.57
N PHE A 28 4.20 11.15 3.89
CA PHE A 28 3.17 10.82 4.87
C PHE A 28 1.85 11.56 4.60
N SER A 29 1.93 12.85 4.24
CA SER A 29 0.77 13.68 3.96
C SER A 29 0.02 13.23 2.71
N ASP A 30 0.72 12.76 1.68
CA ASP A 30 0.10 12.22 0.47
C ASP A 30 -0.61 10.91 0.76
N LEU A 31 0.02 9.99 1.49
CA LEU A 31 -0.61 8.73 1.92
C LEU A 31 -1.85 8.98 2.77
N LYS A 32 -1.78 9.91 3.71
CA LYS A 32 -2.91 10.31 4.55
C LYS A 32 -4.08 10.80 3.72
N ARG A 33 -3.81 11.74 2.80
CA ARG A 33 -4.82 12.36 1.94
C ARG A 33 -5.44 11.35 0.99
N GLN A 34 -4.62 10.50 0.38
CA GLN A 34 -5.09 9.54 -0.62
C GLN A 34 -5.92 8.41 -0.01
N LEU A 35 -5.56 7.96 1.20
CA LEU A 35 -6.21 6.83 1.86
C LEU A 35 -7.30 7.24 2.84
N ASP A 36 -7.49 8.54 3.06
CA ASP A 36 -8.45 9.12 4.00
C ASP A 36 -8.37 8.50 5.41
N VAL A 37 -7.18 8.61 6.01
CA VAL A 37 -6.87 8.00 7.32
C VAL A 37 -6.34 9.02 8.32
N SER A 38 -6.50 8.72 9.61
CA SER A 38 -5.88 9.49 10.68
C SER A 38 -4.38 9.23 10.79
N ASP A 39 -3.64 10.18 11.36
CA ASP A 39 -2.18 10.09 11.52
C ASP A 39 -1.79 8.86 12.36
N GLY A 40 -2.50 8.61 13.45
CA GLY A 40 -2.23 7.46 14.32
C GLY A 40 -2.46 6.12 13.62
N ASN A 41 -3.49 6.03 12.78
CA ASN A 41 -3.78 4.82 12.01
C ASN A 41 -2.68 4.59 10.96
N LEU A 42 -2.34 5.63 10.18
CA LEU A 42 -1.30 5.55 9.17
C LEU A 42 0.07 5.19 9.77
N ASP A 43 0.49 5.86 10.85
CA ASP A 43 1.75 5.59 11.53
C ASP A 43 1.84 4.14 12.05
N ALA A 44 0.78 3.65 12.70
CA ALA A 44 0.76 2.28 13.21
C ALA A 44 0.88 1.22 12.10
N HIS A 45 0.26 1.45 10.94
CA HIS A 45 0.35 0.54 9.80
C HIS A 45 1.68 0.65 9.06
N LEU A 46 2.20 1.86 8.85
CA LEU A 46 3.53 2.06 8.26
C LEU A 46 4.62 1.41 9.11
N LYS A 47 4.57 1.54 10.45
CA LYS A 47 5.52 0.88 11.36
C LYS A 47 5.56 -0.63 11.16
N LYS A 48 4.40 -1.28 10.99
CA LYS A 48 4.31 -2.72 10.73
C LYS A 48 4.89 -3.10 9.37
N LEU A 49 4.62 -2.30 8.33
CA LEU A 49 5.15 -2.53 6.98
C LEU A 49 6.66 -2.30 6.90
N LEU A 50 7.18 -1.29 7.60
CA LEU A 50 8.61 -1.01 7.75
C LEU A 50 9.32 -2.16 8.49
N ALA A 51 8.75 -2.63 9.60
CA ALA A 51 9.30 -3.75 10.37
C ALA A 51 9.35 -5.06 9.56
N ALA A 52 8.41 -5.24 8.63
CA ALA A 52 8.39 -6.38 7.71
C ALA A 52 9.25 -6.19 6.46
N ASP A 53 9.87 -5.01 6.28
CA ASP A 53 10.63 -4.63 5.08
C ASP A 53 9.77 -4.66 3.80
N TYR A 54 8.46 -4.38 3.93
CA TYR A 54 7.56 -4.25 2.77
C TYR A 54 7.55 -2.82 2.23
N VAL A 55 7.78 -1.86 3.13
CA VAL A 55 7.93 -0.44 2.80
C VAL A 55 9.29 0.00 3.32
N ALA A 56 9.98 0.84 2.56
CA ALA A 56 11.18 1.55 3.01
C ALA A 56 10.83 3.01 3.28
N THR A 57 11.63 3.67 4.12
CA THR A 57 11.52 5.10 4.37
C THR A 57 12.85 5.81 4.12
N ARG A 58 12.76 6.99 3.53
CA ARG A 58 13.87 7.92 3.35
C ARG A 58 13.50 9.25 3.98
N LYS A 59 14.40 9.83 4.76
CA LYS A 59 14.22 11.19 5.30
C LYS A 59 14.97 12.17 4.42
N GLU A 60 14.31 13.26 4.08
CA GLU A 60 14.95 14.44 3.52
C GLU A 60 15.12 15.49 4.61
N SER A 61 16.32 16.03 4.74
CA SER A 61 16.67 17.07 5.71
C SER A 61 17.41 18.18 4.98
N GLY A 62 16.65 19.02 4.26
CA GLY A 62 17.15 20.27 3.68
C GLY A 62 16.92 21.45 4.63
N ASN A 63 16.96 22.68 4.09
CA ASN A 63 16.68 23.91 4.85
C ASN A 63 15.20 24.05 5.32
N GLY A 64 14.37 23.03 5.08
CA GLY A 64 12.94 23.00 5.42
C GLY A 64 12.61 22.02 6.55
N ARG A 65 11.31 21.87 6.83
CA ARG A 65 10.81 20.87 7.78
C ARG A 65 11.20 19.46 7.29
N PRO A 66 11.80 18.60 8.15
CA PRO A 66 12.13 17.24 7.76
C PRO A 66 10.90 16.50 7.22
N GLN A 67 11.06 15.88 6.06
CA GLN A 67 10.00 15.13 5.38
C GLN A 67 10.41 13.68 5.21
N SER A 68 9.51 12.77 5.62
CA SER A 68 9.67 11.34 5.39
C SER A 68 8.94 10.94 4.13
N PHE A 69 9.65 10.18 3.31
CA PHE A 69 9.15 9.54 2.11
C PHE A 69 9.08 8.04 2.32
N PHE A 70 8.10 7.40 1.69
CA PHE A 70 7.80 5.98 1.80
C PHE A 70 7.67 5.38 0.41
N VAL A 71 8.30 4.23 0.19
CA VAL A 71 8.28 3.54 -1.10
C VAL A 71 8.13 2.04 -0.87
N LEU A 72 7.47 1.35 -1.80
CA LEU A 72 7.38 -0.10 -1.75
C LEU A 72 8.76 -0.73 -2.05
N THR A 73 9.16 -1.70 -1.25
CA THR A 73 10.42 -2.44 -1.48
C THR A 73 10.20 -3.56 -2.52
N PRO A 74 11.28 -4.12 -3.09
CA PRO A 74 11.17 -5.35 -3.90
C PRO A 74 10.51 -6.51 -3.14
N LYS A 75 10.77 -6.62 -1.82
CA LYS A 75 10.15 -7.62 -0.95
C LYS A 75 8.65 -7.37 -0.79
N GLY A 76 8.24 -6.12 -0.55
CA GLY A 76 6.83 -5.74 -0.47
C GLY A 76 6.07 -5.98 -1.78
N LEU A 77 6.71 -5.71 -2.92
CA LEU A 77 6.14 -5.98 -4.24
C LEU A 77 5.94 -7.49 -4.47
N ALA A 78 6.93 -8.31 -4.10
CA ALA A 78 6.82 -9.77 -4.18
C ALA A 78 5.75 -10.33 -3.23
N ALA A 79 5.63 -9.77 -2.03
CA ALA A 79 4.60 -10.13 -1.06
C ALA A 79 3.19 -9.79 -1.59
N LEU A 80 3.00 -8.60 -2.17
CA LEU A 80 1.74 -8.21 -2.81
C LEU A 80 1.37 -9.17 -3.95
N GLY A 81 2.34 -9.49 -4.82
CA GLY A 81 2.11 -10.42 -5.93
C GLY A 81 1.72 -11.82 -5.46
N THR A 82 2.34 -12.32 -4.39
CA THR A 82 1.97 -13.60 -3.77
C THR A 82 0.58 -13.53 -3.14
N TYR A 83 0.27 -12.47 -2.40
CA TYR A 83 -1.04 -12.26 -1.79
C TYR A 83 -2.18 -12.29 -2.82
N VAL A 84 -2.02 -11.57 -3.94
CA VAL A 84 -2.99 -11.55 -5.05
C VAL A 84 -3.13 -12.94 -5.68
N LYS A 85 -2.03 -13.65 -5.91
CA LYS A 85 -2.08 -15.04 -6.43
C LYS A 85 -2.83 -15.98 -5.48
N THR A 86 -2.62 -15.86 -4.17
CA THR A 86 -3.34 -16.65 -3.17
C THR A 86 -4.83 -16.34 -3.18
N LEU A 87 -5.23 -15.06 -3.25
CA LEU A 87 -6.63 -14.68 -3.43
C LEU A 87 -7.26 -15.31 -4.68
N HIS A 88 -6.58 -15.24 -5.84
CA HIS A 88 -7.07 -15.85 -7.07
C HIS A 88 -7.26 -17.37 -6.96
N ARG A 89 -6.40 -18.08 -6.22
CA ARG A 89 -6.56 -19.53 -6.01
C ARG A 89 -7.71 -19.89 -5.08
N LEU A 90 -8.06 -19.01 -4.14
CA LEU A 90 -9.18 -19.21 -3.21
C LEU A 90 -10.53 -18.92 -3.86
N LEU A 91 -10.55 -18.07 -4.89
CA LEU A 91 -11.76 -17.70 -5.61
C LEU A 91 -12.01 -18.71 -6.75
N PRO A 92 -13.16 -19.41 -6.78
CA PRO A 92 -13.55 -20.27 -7.90
C PRO A 92 -14.08 -19.46 -9.09
N LEU A 93 -13.64 -18.22 -9.22
CA LEU A 93 -14.05 -17.33 -10.31
C LEU A 93 -13.13 -17.60 -11.49
N GLY A 94 -13.66 -18.27 -12.52
CA GLY A 94 -13.03 -18.32 -13.84
C GLY A 94 -12.68 -16.91 -14.29
N ALA A 95 -11.49 -16.73 -14.86
CA ALA A 95 -10.86 -15.46 -15.14
C ALA A 95 -11.69 -14.56 -16.08
N GLU A 96 -12.70 -13.88 -15.52
CA GLU A 96 -13.39 -12.74 -16.11
C GLU A 96 -13.19 -11.56 -15.14
N VAL A 97 -11.93 -11.22 -14.87
CA VAL A 97 -11.57 -9.91 -14.34
C VAL A 97 -11.01 -9.10 -15.50
N SER A 98 -11.89 -8.77 -16.44
CA SER A 98 -11.64 -7.76 -17.48
C SER A 98 -12.19 -6.42 -16.99
N ASP A 99 -11.32 -5.66 -16.34
CA ASP A 99 -11.16 -4.21 -16.57
C ASP A 99 -9.81 -3.83 -15.93
N ALA A 100 -8.70 -3.84 -16.67
CA ALA A 100 -8.20 -2.66 -17.36
C ALA A 100 -8.28 -1.39 -16.50
N ASN A 101 -7.15 -1.02 -15.89
CA ASN A 101 -6.74 0.38 -15.76
C ASN A 101 -7.76 1.37 -15.15
N ALA A 102 -8.47 0.99 -14.08
CA ALA A 102 -9.08 1.97 -13.21
C ALA A 102 -7.98 2.55 -12.30
N PRO A 103 -7.74 3.87 -12.27
CA PRO A 103 -6.91 4.45 -11.23
C PRO A 103 -7.46 4.01 -9.87
N LEU A 104 -6.61 3.48 -8.99
CA LEU A 104 -6.85 3.44 -7.55
C LEU A 104 -6.83 4.90 -7.04
N MET A 105 -7.78 5.70 -7.52
CA MET A 105 -8.08 7.04 -7.04
C MET A 105 -9.44 6.99 -6.36
N PRO A 106 -9.56 7.47 -5.11
CA PRO A 106 -10.88 7.72 -4.56
C PRO A 106 -11.56 8.78 -5.43
N LYS A 107 -12.71 8.42 -6.00
CA LYS A 107 -13.66 9.41 -6.53
C LYS A 107 -14.12 10.26 -5.36
N GLY A 108 -13.68 11.51 -5.32
CA GLY A 108 -14.03 12.43 -4.24
C GLY A 108 -13.32 13.77 -4.30
N LEU A 109 -13.30 14.41 -5.47
CA LEU A 109 -13.19 15.86 -5.55
C LEU A 109 -14.61 16.39 -5.79
N ALA A 110 -15.28 16.81 -4.71
CA ALA A 110 -16.42 17.69 -4.79
C ALA A 110 -16.19 18.80 -3.77
N THR A 111 -16.08 20.00 -4.34
CA THR A 111 -16.03 21.35 -3.79
C THR A 111 -16.51 21.54 -2.36
#